data_AF-A0A931MVB9-F1
#
_entry.id   AF-A0A931MVB9-F1
#
_cell.length_a   1.000
_cell.length_b   1.000
_cell.length_c   1.000
_cell.angle_alpha   90.00
_cell.angle_beta   90.00
_cell.angle_gamma   90.00
#
_symmetry.space_group_name_H-M   'P 1'
#
loop_
_entity.id
_entity.type
_entity.pdbx_description
1 polymer ?
#
loop_
_entity_poly.entity_id
_entity_poly.type
_entity_poly.pdbx_seq_one_letter_code
_entity_poly.pdbx_strand_id
1 'polypeptide(L)'
;MDLKERLISHGYDHIDILIIDEESNQTTVPDITLHKVSELEYKLYLIPETIHYHLEDENPYFEAEQRNELGEPKKIKGFVLEW
;
A
#
# COMPACT_ATOMS: atom_id res chain seq x y z
N MET A 1 -9.28 -10.51 -4.80
CA MET A 1 -8.57 -10.57 -3.52
C MET A 1 -7.77 -9.30 -3.42
N ASP A 2 -8.35 -8.34 -2.73
CA ASP A 2 -7.85 -6.98 -2.59
C ASP A 2 -6.70 -6.95 -1.57
N LEU A 3 -5.88 -5.89 -1.57
CA LEU A 3 -4.69 -5.73 -0.70
C LEU A 3 -5.06 -6.01 0.76
N LYS A 4 -6.21 -5.51 1.20
CA LYS A 4 -6.75 -5.71 2.54
C LYS A 4 -6.93 -7.20 2.90
N GLU A 5 -7.57 -7.97 2.04
CA GLU A 5 -7.85 -9.39 2.31
C GLU A 5 -6.55 -10.21 2.38
N ARG A 6 -5.59 -9.88 1.52
CA ARG A 6 -4.26 -10.51 1.53
C ARG A 6 -3.53 -10.21 2.84
N LEU A 7 -3.51 -8.96 3.28
CA LEU A 7 -2.86 -8.57 4.53
C LEU A 7 -3.51 -9.24 5.75
N ILE A 8 -4.85 -9.24 5.83
CA ILE A 8 -5.57 -9.93 6.92
C ILE A 8 -5.23 -11.44 6.92
N SER A 9 -5.12 -12.06 5.74
CA SER A 9 -4.77 -13.49 5.62
C SER A 9 -3.34 -13.80 6.10
N HIS A 10 -2.45 -12.81 6.07
CA HIS A 10 -1.08 -12.90 6.60
C HIS A 10 -0.99 -12.57 8.10
N GLY A 11 -2.10 -12.21 8.75
CA GLY A 11 -2.17 -11.94 10.19
C GLY A 11 -2.12 -10.47 10.59
N TYR A 12 -2.02 -9.55 9.63
CA TYR A 12 -1.99 -8.12 9.90
C TYR A 12 -3.39 -7.60 10.36
N ASP A 13 -3.41 -6.73 11.37
CA ASP A 13 -4.62 -6.04 11.86
C ASP A 13 -4.45 -4.51 11.83
N HIS A 14 -3.34 -4.01 12.39
CA HIS A 14 -2.93 -2.61 12.38
C HIS A 14 -1.58 -2.47 11.67
N ILE A 15 -1.51 -1.62 10.65
CA ILE A 15 -0.30 -1.40 9.87
C ILE A 15 -0.05 0.07 9.61
N ASP A 16 1.21 0.40 9.39
CA ASP A 16 1.63 1.61 8.69
C ASP A 16 2.11 1.25 7.28
N ILE A 17 1.93 2.16 6.33
CA ILE A 17 2.45 1.97 4.97
C ILE A 17 3.45 3.08 4.67
N LEU A 18 4.70 2.71 4.46
CA LEU A 18 5.74 3.61 3.96
C LEU A 18 5.74 3.58 2.44
N ILE A 19 5.38 4.70 1.81
CA ILE A 19 5.34 4.87 0.36
C ILE A 19 6.61 5.58 -0.08
N ILE A 20 7.32 4.98 -1.03
CA ILE A 20 8.49 5.56 -1.69
C ILE A 20 8.19 5.70 -3.18
N ASP A 21 8.35 6.89 -3.71
CA ASP A 21 8.14 7.17 -5.14
C ASP A 21 9.45 7.10 -5.96
N GLU A 22 9.34 7.24 -7.28
CA GLU A 22 10.50 7.23 -8.20
C GLU A 22 11.53 8.35 -7.95
N GLU A 23 11.12 9.44 -7.31
CA GLU A 23 12.00 10.55 -6.94
C GLU A 23 12.62 10.35 -5.55
N SER A 24 12.41 9.18 -4.95
CA SER A 24 12.83 8.84 -3.58
C SER A 24 12.18 9.71 -2.49
N ASN A 25 11.04 10.36 -2.78
CA ASN A 25 10.26 10.98 -1.72
C ASN A 25 9.57 9.89 -0.90
N GLN A 26 9.57 10.09 0.41
CA GLN A 26 8.99 9.15 1.37
C GLN A 26 7.76 9.77 2.00
N THR A 27 6.66 9.03 1.99
CA THR A 27 5.41 9.40 2.65
C THR A 27 4.94 8.22 3.46
N THR A 28 4.71 8.42 4.75
CA THR A 28 4.13 7.39 5.61
C THR A 28 2.64 7.63 5.75
N VAL A 29 1.85 6.57 5.55
CA VAL A 29 0.42 6.54 5.86
C VAL A 29 0.25 5.69 7.11
N PRO A 30 0.18 6.32 8.30
CA PRO A 30 0.14 5.59 9.56
C PRO A 30 -1.28 5.15 9.95
N ASP A 31 -1.33 4.28 10.96
CA ASP A 31 -2.52 3.87 11.72
C ASP A 31 -3.66 3.34 10.83
N ILE A 32 -3.32 2.40 9.95
CA ILE A 32 -4.29 1.74 9.09
C ILE A 32 -4.79 0.49 9.81
N THR A 33 -5.99 0.59 10.37
CA THR A 33 -6.73 -0.60 10.83
C THR A 33 -7.37 -1.31 9.64
N LEU A 34 -6.88 -2.49 9.29
CA LEU A 34 -7.34 -3.27 8.13
C LEU A 34 -8.82 -3.66 8.25
N HIS A 35 -9.33 -3.87 9.45
CA HIS A 35 -10.75 -4.18 9.66
C HIS A 35 -11.68 -2.96 9.53
N LYS A 36 -11.16 -1.73 9.61
CA LYS A 36 -11.94 -0.49 9.48
C LYS A 36 -11.81 0.16 8.11
N VAL A 37 -10.75 -0.15 7.35
CA VAL A 37 -10.59 0.35 5.99
C VAL A 37 -11.48 -0.45 5.03
N SER A 38 -12.31 0.25 4.27
CA SER A 38 -13.19 -0.40 3.29
C SER A 38 -12.40 -0.80 2.04
N GLU A 39 -11.71 0.18 1.43
CA GLU A 39 -10.86 0.03 0.24
C GLU A 39 -9.53 0.76 0.47
N LEU A 40 -8.44 -0.01 0.60
CA LEU A 40 -7.12 0.53 0.93
C LEU A 40 -6.48 1.20 -0.29
N GLU A 41 -6.70 0.61 -1.47
CA GLU A 41 -6.29 1.09 -2.77
C GLU A 41 -6.81 2.50 -3.03
N TYR A 42 -8.08 2.75 -2.71
CA TYR A 42 -8.69 4.07 -2.86
C TYR A 42 -8.10 5.10 -1.89
N LYS A 43 -7.91 4.72 -0.62
CA LYS A 43 -7.27 5.60 0.39
C LYS A 43 -5.86 6.02 -0.04
N LEU A 44 -5.17 5.14 -0.76
CA LEU A 44 -3.82 5.34 -1.25
C LEU A 44 -3.77 5.88 -2.68
N TYR A 45 -4.91 6.16 -3.33
CA TYR A 45 -5.01 6.61 -4.73
C TYR A 45 -4.31 5.67 -5.72
N LEU A 46 -4.25 4.38 -5.41
CA LEU A 46 -3.63 3.37 -6.25
C LEU A 46 -4.55 2.99 -7.40
N ILE A 47 -3.94 2.64 -8.53
CA ILE A 47 -4.61 2.02 -9.67
C ILE A 47 -4.64 0.51 -9.39
N PRO A 48 -5.81 -0.10 -9.10
CA PRO A 48 -5.88 -1.49 -8.63
C PRO A 48 -5.27 -2.51 -9.61
N GLU A 49 -5.35 -2.23 -10.91
CA GLU A 49 -4.86 -3.10 -11.98
C GLU A 49 -3.33 -3.17 -12.07
N THR A 50 -2.61 -2.25 -11.42
CA THR A 50 -1.14 -2.17 -11.46
C THR A 50 -0.48 -2.66 -10.18
N ILE A 51 -1.26 -3.17 -9.22
CA ILE A 51 -0.73 -3.57 -7.92
C ILE A 51 -0.06 -4.95 -8.01
N HIS A 52 1.21 -5.00 -7.65
CA HIS A 52 2.01 -6.20 -7.51
C HIS A 52 2.40 -6.39 -6.05
N TYR A 53 2.05 -7.54 -5.47
CA TYR A 53 2.27 -7.83 -4.05
C TYR A 53 3.47 -8.74 -3.83
N HIS A 54 4.30 -8.39 -2.84
CA HIS A 54 5.47 -9.13 -2.40
C HIS A 54 5.39 -9.29 -0.87
N LEU A 55 4.47 -10.15 -0.41
CA LEU A 55 4.16 -10.33 1.02
C LEU A 55 4.94 -11.49 1.68
N GLU A 56 5.70 -12.27 0.90
CA GLU A 56 6.51 -13.38 1.40
C GLU A 56 7.95 -12.97 1.76
N ASP A 57 8.31 -11.72 1.50
CA ASP A 57 9.62 -11.15 1.84
C ASP A 57 9.76 -10.83 3.34
N GLU A 58 11.00 -10.78 3.83
CA GLU A 58 11.32 -10.35 5.22
C GLU A 58 10.77 -8.96 5.54
N ASN A 59 10.64 -8.10 4.52
CA ASN A 59 9.98 -6.81 4.59
C ASN A 59 8.87 -6.77 3.53
N PRO A 60 7.61 -7.04 3.89
CA PRO A 60 6.53 -7.15 2.92
C PRO A 60 6.25 -5.81 2.25
N TYR A 61 6.05 -5.82 0.94
CA TYR A 61 5.78 -4.61 0.17
C TYR A 61 4.84 -4.86 -1.02
N PHE A 62 4.38 -3.78 -1.62
CA PHE A 62 3.69 -3.78 -2.89
C PHE A 62 4.24 -2.68 -3.81
N GLU A 63 4.12 -2.90 -5.11
CA GLU A 63 4.43 -1.93 -6.14
C GLU A 63 3.15 -1.59 -6.89
N ALA A 64 2.90 -0.32 -7.15
CA ALA A 64 1.68 0.12 -7.80
C ALA A 64 1.88 1.47 -8.51
N GLU A 65 0.96 1.82 -9.38
CA GLU A 65 0.83 3.19 -9.87
C GLU A 65 -0.18 3.95 -9.00
N GLN A 66 0.20 5.15 -8.57
CA GLN A 66 -0.62 6.09 -7.83
C GLN A 66 -0.96 7.27 -8.74
N ARG A 67 -2.19 7.80 -8.67
CA ARG A 67 -2.52 9.07 -9.33
C ARG A 67 -2.08 10.24 -8.45
N ASN A 68 -1.21 11.10 -8.97
CA ASN A 68 -0.85 12.35 -8.30
C ASN A 68 -2.00 13.38 -8.36
N GLU A 69 -1.82 14.55 -7.74
CA GLU A 69 -2.83 15.64 -7.73
C GLU A 69 -3.16 16.18 -9.14
N LEU A 70 -2.28 15.96 -10.11
CA LEU A 70 -2.47 16.32 -11.53
C LEU A 70 -3.15 15.21 -12.34
N GLY A 71 -3.43 14.06 -11.71
CA GLY A 71 -4.03 12.88 -12.34
C GLY A 71 -3.06 12.03 -13.15
N GLU A 72 -1.76 12.33 -13.11
CA GLU A 72 -0.72 11.55 -13.80
C GLU A 72 -0.35 10.31 -12.97
N PRO A 73 -0.15 9.15 -13.63
CA PRO A 73 0.31 7.95 -12.96
C PRO A 73 1.77 8.10 -12.54
N LYS A 74 2.05 7.81 -11.27
CA LYS A 74 3.40 7.76 -10.68
C LYS A 74 3.62 6.38 -10.09
N LYS A 75 4.78 5.76 -10.34
CA LYS A 75 5.09 4.47 -9.71
C LYS A 75 5.52 4.69 -8.27
N ILE A 76 5.00 3.84 -7.39
CA ILE A 76 5.33 3.84 -5.98
C ILE A 76 5.62 2.43 -5.48
N LYS A 77 6.39 2.37 -4.39
CA LYS A 77 6.65 1.17 -3.61
C LYS A 77 6.14 1.39 -2.20
N GLY A 78 5.15 0.62 -1.78
CA GLY A 78 4.56 0.68 -0.45
C GLY A 78 5.07 -0.47 0.43
N PHE A 79 5.83 -0.17 1.46
CA PHE A 79 6.26 -1.14 2.47
C PHE A 79 5.24 -1.22 3.58
N VAL A 80 4.86 -2.45 3.94
CA VAL A 80 3.91 -2.73 5.00
C VAL A 80 4.71 -2.92 6.29
N LEU A 81 4.47 -2.03 7.25
CA LEU A 81 5.11 -2.04 8.56
C LEU A 81 4.05 -2.44 9.60
N GLU A 82 4.27 -3.54 10.30
CA GLU A 82 3.39 -3.97 11.41
C GLU A 82 3.73 -3.23 12.70
N TRP A 83 2.70 -2.94 13.49
CA TRP A 83 2.79 -2.41 14.84
C TRP A 83 2.11 -3.32 15.86
#